data_AF-A0A0M9BLS0-F1
#
_entry.id   AF-A0A0M9BLS0-F1
#
_cell.length_a   1.000
_cell.length_b   1.000
_cell.length_c   1.000
_cell.angle_alpha   90.00
_cell.angle_beta   90.00
_cell.angle_gamma   90.00
#
_symmetry.space_group_name_H-M   'P 1'
#
loop_
_entity.id
_entity.type
_entity.pdbx_description
1 polymer ?
#
loop_
_entity_poly.entity_id
_entity_poly.type
_entity_poly.pdbx_seq_one_letter_code
_entity_poly.pdbx_strand_id
1 'polypeptide(L)' 'MKLERLLSIIILLLNRRMVQAKELAERFEVSVRTTYRDIEAINVAGIPIVTALRSIVTW' A
#
# COMPACT_ATOMS: atom_id res chain seq x y z
N MET A 1 8.97 14.05 -0.88
CA MET A 1 9.30 12.63 -1.13
C MET A 1 8.55 11.62 -0.24
N LYS A 2 8.73 11.54 1.10
CA LYS A 2 8.01 10.53 1.93
C LYS A 2 6.51 10.85 2.09
N LEU A 3 6.16 12.07 2.49
CA LEU A 3 4.75 12.46 2.72
C LEU A 3 3.90 12.35 1.44
N GLU A 4 4.43 12.85 0.31
CA GLU A 4 3.77 12.74 -1.00
C GLU A 4 3.46 11.30 -1.38
N ARG A 5 4.38 10.36 -1.10
CA ARG A 5 4.16 8.94 -1.35
C ARG A 5 3.10 8.36 -0.45
N LEU A 6 3.10 8.66 0.86
CA LEU A 6 2.05 8.20 1.77
C LEU A 6 0.67 8.69 1.32
N LEU A 7 0.56 9.98 0.97
CA LEU A 7 -0.68 10.56 0.49
C LEU A 7 -1.11 9.93 -0.85
N SER A 8 -0.17 9.70 -1.76
CA SER A 8 -0.44 9.04 -3.04
C SER A 8 -0.96 7.60 -2.85
N ILE A 9 -0.38 6.84 -1.91
CA ILE A 9 -0.86 5.49 -1.55
C ILE A 9 -2.31 5.57 -1.06
N ILE A 10 -2.62 6.50 -0.15
CA ILE A 10 -3.97 6.68 0.40
C ILE A 10 -4.97 7.01 -0.72
N ILE A 11 -4.68 8.02 -1.55
CA ILE A 11 -5.56 8.42 -2.66
C ILE A 11 -5.78 7.26 -3.64
N LEU A 12 -4.73 6.49 -3.92
CA LEU A 12 -4.81 5.36 -4.82
C LEU A 12 -5.71 4.24 -4.26
N LEU A 13 -5.64 3.96 -2.95
CA LEU A 13 -6.50 3.00 -2.27
C LEU A 13 -7.95 3.47 -2.09
N LEU A 14 -8.21 4.78 -2.04
CA LEU A 14 -9.57 5.32 -2.08
C LEU A 14 -10.26 5.05 -3.44
N ASN A 15 -9.48 5.00 -4.51
CA ASN A 15 -9.99 4.76 -5.87
C ASN A 15 -9.93 3.28 -6.30
N ARG A 16 -9.10 2.45 -5.65
CA ARG A 16 -8.94 1.03 -5.97
C ARG A 16 -9.08 0.19 -4.71
N ARG A 17 -10.03 -0.76 -4.71
CA ARG A 17 -10.30 -1.63 -3.56
C ARG A 17 -9.09 -2.42 -3.06
N MET A 18 -8.17 -2.82 -3.93
CA MET A 18 -7.01 -3.63 -3.55
C MET A 18 -5.88 -3.42 -4.55
N VAL A 19 -4.65 -3.32 -4.04
CA VAL A 19 -3.44 -3.11 -4.82
C VAL A 19 -2.32 -3.96 -4.27
N GLN A 20 -1.51 -4.56 -5.14
CA GLN A 20 -0.39 -5.40 -4.71
C GLN A 20 0.74 -4.51 -4.17
N ALA A 21 1.36 -4.92 -3.07
CA ALA A 21 2.52 -4.22 -2.51
C ALA A 21 3.69 -4.12 -3.52
N LYS A 22 3.82 -5.11 -4.41
CA LYS A 22 4.80 -5.09 -5.50
C LYS A 22 4.52 -3.98 -6.53
N GLU A 23 3.25 -3.74 -6.87
CA GLU A 23 2.87 -2.66 -7.79
C GLU A 23 3.20 -1.29 -7.19
N LEU A 24 2.93 -1.10 -5.89
CA LEU A 24 3.29 0.14 -5.20
C LEU A 24 4.81 0.33 -5.15
N ALA A 25 5.55 -0.74 -4.87
CA ALA A 25 7.01 -0.73 -4.85
C ALA A 25 7.60 -0.32 -6.21
N GLU A 26 7.11 -0.91 -7.31
CA GLU A 26 7.52 -0.56 -8.67
C GLU A 26 7.14 0.88 -9.04
N ARG A 27 5.88 1.28 -8.76
CA ARG A 27 5.36 2.62 -9.06
C ARG A 27 6.16 3.74 -8.40
N PHE A 28 6.59 3.53 -7.16
CA PHE A 28 7.31 4.54 -6.39
C PHE A 28 8.82 4.32 -6.37
N GLU A 29 9.33 3.36 -7.14
CA GLU A 29 10.75 3.02 -7.24
C GLU A 29 11.40 2.75 -5.87
N VAL A 30 10.69 1.98 -5.04
CA VAL A 30 11.14 1.57 -3.70
C VAL A 30 11.08 0.06 -3.53
N SER A 31 11.75 -0.45 -2.49
CA SER A 31 11.59 -1.86 -2.13
C SER A 31 10.17 -2.17 -1.60
N VAL A 32 9.73 -3.42 -1.75
CA VAL A 32 8.50 -3.92 -1.12
C VAL A 32 8.52 -3.72 0.41
N ARG A 33 9.70 -3.88 1.05
CA ARG A 33 9.88 -3.60 2.49
C ARG A 33 9.61 -2.14 2.84
N THR A 34 10.01 -1.20 1.96
CA THR A 34 9.71 0.23 2.14
C THR A 34 8.21 0.48 2.01
N THR A 35 7.54 -0.16 1.04
CA THR A 35 6.07 -0.10 0.91
C THR A 35 5.40 -0.55 2.20
N TYR A 36 5.76 -1.69 2.78
CA TYR A 36 5.18 -2.13 4.06
C TYR A 36 5.45 -1.15 5.21
N ARG A 37 6.64 -0.52 5.27
CA ARG A 37 6.93 0.53 6.25
C ARG A 37 6.09 1.78 6.05
N ASP A 38 5.77 2.12 4.81
CA ASP A 38 4.87 3.22 4.48
C ASP A 38 3.42 2.88 4.90
N ILE A 39 2.96 1.65 4.67
CA ILE A 39 1.65 1.17 5.17
C ILE A 39 1.58 1.25 6.70
N GLU A 40 2.62 0.81 7.40
CA GLU A 40 2.68 0.90 8.87
C GLU A 40 2.63 2.37 9.34
N ALA A 41 3.36 3.27 8.68
CA ALA A 41 3.33 4.68 9.01
C ALA A 41 1.94 5.31 8.82
N ILE A 42 1.20 4.87 7.79
CA ILE A 42 -0.17 5.32 7.54
C ILE A 42 -1.12 4.79 8.63
N ASN A 43 -0.99 3.53 9.03
CA ASN A 43 -1.74 2.94 10.14
C ASN A 43 -1.50 3.69 11.47
N VAL A 44 -0.24 4.00 11.79
CA VAL A 44 0.13 4.79 12.98
C VAL A 44 -0.44 6.20 12.92
N ALA A 45 -0.63 6.78 11.73
CA ALA A 45 -1.28 8.07 11.53
C ALA A 45 -2.83 8.00 11.68
N GLY A 46 -3.39 6.85 12.03
CA GLY A 46 -4.82 6.67 12.27
C GLY A 46 -5.64 6.34 11.02
N ILE A 47 -5.00 6.03 9.89
CA ILE A 47 -5.67 5.63 8.64
C ILE A 47 -5.49 4.12 8.46
N PRO A 48 -6.53 3.31 8.74
CA PRO A 48 -6.39 1.86 8.72
C PRO A 48 -6.28 1.32 7.29
N ILE A 49 -5.16 0.65 7.00
CA ILE A 49 -4.92 -0.12 5.78
C ILE A 49 -4.62 -1.56 6.17
N VAL A 50 -5.39 -2.50 5.61
CA VAL A 50 -5.24 -3.93 5.83
C VAL A 50 -4.60 -4.62 4.63
N THR A 51 -3.79 -5.64 4.90
CA THR A 51 -3.25 -6.53 3.87
C THR A 51 -4.03 -7.84 3.90
N ALA A 52 -4.38 -8.35 2.71
CA ALA A 52 -5.02 -9.64 2.55
C ALA A 52 -4.17 -10.51 1.63
N LEU A 53 -3.97 -11.77 2.02
CA LEU A 53 -3.47 -12.78 1.10
C LEU A 53 -4.57 -13.04 0.07
N ARG A 54 -4.27 -12.79 -1.20
CA ARG A 54 -5.15 -13.20 -2.29
C ARG A 54 -5.10 -14.73 -2.35
N SER A 55 -6.11 -15.38 -1.77
CA SER A 55 -6.32 -16.80 -1.95
C SER A 55 -6.47 -17.09 -3.44
N ILE A 56 -5.66 -18.02 -3.95
CA ILE A 56 -5.70 -18.50 -5.35
C ILE A 56 -6.90 -19.45 -5.57
N VAL A 57 -7.73 -19.67 -4.55
CA VAL A 57 -8.89 -20.55 -4.64
C VAL A 57 -10.06 -19.82 -5.30
N THR A 58 -10.01 -19.73 -6.63
CA THR A 58 -11.19 -19.65 -7.48
C THR A 58 -11.62 -21.08 -7.80
N TRP A 59 -12.59 -21.61 -7.05
CA TRP A 59 -13.44 -22.73 -7.41
C TRP A 59 -14.83 -22.48 -6.81
#